data_AF-A3RE72-F1
#
_entry.id   AF-A3RE72-F1
#
_cell.length_a   1.000
_cell.length_b   1.000
_cell.length_c   1.000
_cell.angle_alpha   90.00
_cell.angle_beta   90.00
_cell.angle_gamma   90.00
#
_symmetry.space_group_name_H-M   'P 1'
#
loop_
_entity.id
_entity.type
_entity.pdbx_description
1 polymer ?
#
loop_
_entity_poly.entity_id
_entity_poly.type
_entity_poly.pdbx_seq_one_letter_code
_entity_poly.pdbx_strand_id
1 'polypeptide(L)'
;MMNNMFSMFDPASQTFFFNNWVAMFVLLLIFPKNLFFQSSRYPTTILLINKSMFNNLMNNVKKSQILFMNILISLFLLISVSNLMSLFPFIFTPTSHLSISLSMAMPLWLNLFLKSWIFNPLKSFSHLVPLNTPILLCPFMVIIETISSLIRPITLSIRLSANMIAGHILISLLSTMLGHSMLLFSTIFFILIILMMLETAVAVIQSYVFITLISLYLSETN
;
A
#
# COMPACT_ATOMS: atom_id res chain seq x y z
N MET A 1 33.69 -2.56 -0.08
CA MET A 1 33.06 -2.72 1.24
C MET A 1 31.79 -1.88 1.28
N MET A 2 30.65 -2.40 0.80
CA MET A 2 29.35 -1.77 1.10
C MET A 2 28.99 -2.22 2.52
N ASN A 3 29.36 -1.43 3.52
CA ASN A 3 29.36 -1.89 4.91
C ASN A 3 27.98 -2.03 5.54
N ASN A 4 26.89 -1.57 4.91
CA ASN A 4 25.56 -1.64 5.50
C ASN A 4 24.52 -2.12 4.47
N MET A 5 23.77 -3.17 4.84
CA MET A 5 22.59 -3.67 4.11
C MET A 5 21.55 -2.58 3.85
N PHE A 6 21.51 -1.56 4.73
CA PHE A 6 20.61 -0.42 4.62
C PHE A 6 20.98 0.60 3.53
N SER A 7 22.17 0.51 2.95
CA SER A 7 22.59 1.42 1.86
C SER A 7 21.71 1.32 0.60
N MET A 8 20.97 0.22 0.44
CA MET A 8 19.98 0.05 -0.63
C MET A 8 18.77 0.99 -0.49
N PHE A 9 18.50 1.47 0.73
CA PHE A 9 17.42 2.39 1.04
C PHE A 9 17.86 3.85 1.09
N ASP A 10 19.15 4.15 0.87
CA ASP A 10 19.61 5.53 0.91
C ASP A 10 19.11 6.30 -0.34
N PRO A 11 18.32 7.37 -0.16
CA PRO A 11 17.76 8.11 -1.29
C PRO A 11 18.80 8.93 -2.06
N ALA A 12 19.89 9.32 -1.37
CA ALA A 12 20.97 10.12 -1.89
C ALA A 12 22.15 9.23 -2.29
N SER A 13 22.09 8.62 -3.47
CA SER A 13 23.25 7.93 -4.04
C SER A 13 24.26 8.95 -4.57
N GLN A 14 25.56 8.70 -4.36
CA GLN A 14 26.65 9.67 -4.52
C GLN A 14 27.05 10.01 -5.98
N THR A 15 26.13 9.95 -6.96
CA THR A 15 26.43 10.38 -8.33
C THR A 15 25.60 11.59 -8.74
N PHE A 16 26.24 12.53 -9.43
CA PHE A 16 25.79 13.90 -9.73
C PHE A 16 24.39 14.06 -10.35
N PHE A 17 23.70 13.00 -10.76
CA PHE A 17 22.38 13.09 -11.41
C PHE A 17 21.31 12.07 -10.97
N PHE A 18 21.51 11.28 -9.91
CA PHE A 18 20.51 10.26 -9.55
C PHE A 18 20.00 10.40 -8.12
N ASN A 19 18.94 11.19 -7.98
CA ASN A 19 18.05 11.10 -6.84
C ASN A 19 17.18 9.86 -7.07
N ASN A 20 17.27 8.86 -6.19
CA ASN A 20 16.49 7.62 -6.30
C ASN A 20 14.96 7.85 -6.36
N TRP A 21 14.53 9.04 -5.94
CA TRP A 21 13.18 9.59 -6.12
C TRP A 21 12.71 9.65 -7.59
N VAL A 22 13.61 9.68 -8.58
CA VAL A 22 13.25 9.62 -10.00
C VAL A 22 12.56 8.30 -10.36
N ALA A 23 12.84 7.21 -9.64
CA ALA A 23 12.12 5.95 -9.79
C ALA A 23 10.61 6.12 -9.56
N MET A 24 10.20 7.08 -8.73
CA MET A 24 8.78 7.39 -8.50
C MET A 24 8.11 8.00 -9.74
N PHE A 25 8.83 8.71 -10.60
CA PHE A 25 8.30 9.25 -11.85
C PHE A 25 8.21 8.19 -12.96
N VAL A 26 9.08 7.17 -12.93
CA VAL A 26 9.03 6.05 -13.89
C VAL A 26 7.69 5.30 -13.80
N LEU A 27 7.11 5.21 -12.60
CA LEU A 27 5.79 4.63 -12.36
C LEU A 27 4.66 5.29 -13.17
N LEU A 28 4.76 6.59 -13.46
CA LEU A 28 3.76 7.30 -14.23
C LEU A 28 3.82 6.97 -15.74
N LEU A 29 4.95 6.45 -16.22
CA LEU A 29 5.10 6.04 -17.63
C LEU A 29 4.46 4.69 -17.92
N ILE A 30 4.33 3.84 -16.89
CA ILE A 30 3.73 2.51 -17.01
C ILE A 30 2.22 2.63 -17.23
N PHE A 31 1.58 3.70 -16.75
CA PHE A 31 0.14 3.86 -16.97
C PHE A 31 -0.19 4.02 -18.46
N PRO A 32 -1.12 3.22 -18.99
CA PRO A 32 -1.47 3.25 -20.40
C PRO A 32 -2.09 4.61 -20.73
N LYS A 33 -1.35 5.46 -21.45
CA LYS A 33 -1.92 6.63 -22.08
C LYS A 33 -2.60 6.18 -23.37
N ASN A 34 -3.93 6.23 -23.41
CA ASN A 34 -4.68 6.10 -24.66
C ASN A 34 -4.45 7.37 -25.49
N LEU A 35 -3.26 7.52 -26.09
CA LEU A 35 -2.95 8.64 -26.99
C LEU A 35 -3.45 8.37 -28.43
N PHE A 36 -3.89 7.15 -28.75
CA PHE A 36 -4.40 6.77 -30.07
C PHE A 36 -5.71 5.98 -29.98
N PHE A 37 -6.49 6.06 -31.08
CA PHE A 37 -7.84 5.51 -31.26
C PHE A 37 -7.95 3.98 -31.23
N GLN A 38 -6.85 3.25 -31.09
CA GLN A 38 -6.85 1.79 -31.08
C GLN A 38 -6.26 1.27 -29.77
N SER A 39 -7.04 0.47 -29.05
CA SER A 39 -6.61 -0.14 -27.80
C SER A 39 -5.63 -1.27 -28.08
N SER A 40 -4.41 -1.16 -27.54
CA SER A 40 -3.46 -2.28 -27.52
C SER A 40 -3.83 -3.28 -26.41
N ARG A 41 -3.19 -4.46 -26.39
CA ARG A 41 -3.47 -5.50 -25.36
C ARG A 41 -3.26 -4.97 -23.93
N TYR A 42 -2.26 -4.12 -23.75
CA TYR A 42 -1.88 -3.56 -22.46
C TYR A 42 -2.96 -2.67 -21.78
N PRO A 43 -3.53 -1.63 -22.42
CA PRO A 43 -4.67 -0.89 -21.86
C PRO A 43 -5.90 -1.78 -21.67
N THR A 44 -6.14 -2.78 -22.52
CA THR A 44 -7.31 -3.66 -22.36
C THR A 44 -7.22 -4.53 -21.11
N THR A 45 -6.04 -5.07 -20.77
CA THR A 45 -5.88 -5.86 -19.53
C THR A 45 -6.03 -4.99 -18.30
N ILE A 46 -5.47 -3.78 -18.31
CA ILE A 46 -5.62 -2.82 -17.21
C ILE A 46 -7.07 -2.39 -17.04
N LEU A 47 -7.80 -2.19 -18.14
CA LEU A 47 -9.22 -1.82 -18.09
C LEU A 47 -10.09 -2.97 -17.54
N LEU A 48 -9.75 -4.22 -17.87
CA LEU A 48 -10.41 -5.40 -17.29
C LEU A 48 -10.16 -5.52 -15.79
N ILE A 49 -8.92 -5.32 -15.33
CA ILE A 49 -8.56 -5.30 -13.91
C ILE A 49 -9.32 -4.19 -13.18
N ASN A 50 -9.36 -2.99 -13.77
CA ASN A 50 -10.09 -1.87 -13.16
C ASN A 50 -11.58 -2.15 -13.06
N LYS A 51 -12.17 -2.79 -14.08
CA LYS A 51 -13.59 -3.15 -14.08
C LYS A 51 -13.92 -4.21 -13.02
N SER A 52 -13.10 -5.25 -12.88
CA SER A 52 -13.33 -6.28 -11.85
C SER A 52 -13.18 -5.70 -10.43
N MET A 53 -12.17 -4.87 -10.21
CA MET A 53 -11.95 -4.18 -8.94
C MET A 53 -13.10 -3.22 -8.61
N PHE A 54 -13.55 -2.44 -9.60
CA PHE A 54 -14.70 -1.55 -9.43
C PHE A 54 -15.95 -2.33 -9.02
N ASN A 55 -16.25 -3.44 -9.70
CA ASN A 55 -17.42 -4.26 -9.36
C ASN A 55 -17.36 -4.80 -7.93
N ASN A 56 -16.19 -5.29 -7.50
CA ASN A 56 -16.01 -5.82 -6.15
C ASN A 56 -16.18 -4.74 -5.07
N LEU A 57 -15.63 -3.54 -5.30
CA LEU A 57 -15.74 -2.44 -4.36
C LEU A 57 -17.15 -1.81 -4.35
N MET A 58 -17.85 -1.83 -5.49
CA MET A 58 -19.21 -1.32 -5.61
C MET A 58 -20.21 -2.13 -4.76
N ASN A 59 -19.96 -3.41 -4.53
CA ASN A 59 -20.81 -4.22 -3.65
C ASN A 59 -20.86 -3.68 -2.21
N ASN A 60 -19.79 -3.01 -1.77
CA ASN A 60 -19.66 -2.55 -0.39
C ASN A 60 -20.11 -1.10 -0.19
N VAL A 61 -20.34 -0.34 -1.29
CA VAL A 61 -20.52 1.11 -1.19
C VAL A 61 -21.66 1.64 -2.07
N LYS A 62 -22.36 2.66 -1.56
CA LYS A 62 -23.49 3.30 -2.23
C LYS A 62 -23.07 4.00 -3.54
N LYS A 63 -23.98 4.05 -4.51
CA LYS A 63 -23.80 4.73 -5.82
C LYS A 63 -23.37 6.20 -5.75
N SER A 64 -23.63 6.91 -4.64
CA SER A 64 -23.22 8.31 -4.50
C SER A 64 -21.71 8.51 -4.36
N GLN A 65 -20.92 7.45 -4.18
CA GLN A 65 -19.48 7.53 -3.88
C GLN A 65 -18.58 6.97 -4.99
N ILE A 66 -19.11 6.85 -6.21
CA ILE A 66 -18.38 6.35 -7.39
C ILE A 66 -17.08 7.14 -7.63
N LEU A 67 -17.08 8.45 -7.38
CA LEU A 67 -15.91 9.29 -7.58
C LEU A 67 -14.76 8.93 -6.62
N PHE A 68 -15.10 8.62 -5.36
CA PHE A 68 -14.13 8.15 -4.38
C PHE A 68 -13.62 6.75 -4.71
N MET A 69 -14.48 5.90 -5.29
CA MET A 69 -14.06 4.58 -5.78
C MET A 69 -13.02 4.64 -6.88
N ASN A 70 -13.17 5.57 -7.82
CA ASN A 70 -12.16 5.75 -8.87
C ASN A 70 -10.81 6.17 -8.29
N ILE A 71 -10.82 7.02 -7.24
CA ILE A 71 -9.59 7.39 -6.52
C ILE A 71 -8.96 6.15 -5.87
N LEU A 72 -9.74 5.31 -5.19
CA LEU A 72 -9.25 4.07 -4.59
C LEU A 72 -8.64 3.10 -5.60
N ILE A 73 -9.26 2.94 -6.77
CA ILE A 73 -8.75 2.08 -7.83
C ILE A 73 -7.46 2.66 -8.44
N SER A 74 -7.36 3.98 -8.58
CA SER A 74 -6.11 4.60 -9.05
C SER A 74 -4.95 4.38 -8.06
N LEU A 75 -5.23 4.44 -6.76
CA LEU A 75 -4.27 4.16 -5.69
C LEU A 75 -3.85 2.70 -5.66
N PHE A 76 -4.78 1.78 -5.92
CA PHE A 76 -4.45 0.35 -6.09
C PHE A 76 -3.32 0.15 -7.07
N LEU A 77 -3.51 0.65 -8.29
CA LEU A 77 -2.60 0.44 -9.39
C LEU A 77 -1.26 1.11 -9.09
N LEU A 78 -1.28 2.31 -8.51
CA LEU A 78 -0.07 3.01 -8.12
C LEU A 78 0.77 2.17 -7.14
N ILE A 79 0.13 1.69 -6.07
CA ILE A 79 0.81 0.91 -5.02
C ILE A 79 1.27 -0.44 -5.57
N SER A 80 0.40 -1.16 -6.30
CA SER A 80 0.74 -2.49 -6.84
C SER A 80 1.90 -2.42 -7.82
N VAL A 81 1.90 -1.45 -8.74
CA VAL A 81 2.99 -1.30 -9.72
C VAL A 81 4.27 -0.85 -9.01
N SER A 82 4.18 0.03 -8.01
CA SER A 82 5.37 0.46 -7.26
C SER A 82 6.03 -0.67 -6.49
N ASN A 83 5.24 -1.55 -5.87
CA ASN A 83 5.76 -2.70 -5.13
C ASN A 83 6.31 -3.78 -6.07
N LEU A 84 5.65 -4.03 -7.21
CA LEU A 84 6.17 -4.99 -8.19
C LEU A 84 7.47 -4.51 -8.86
N MET A 85 7.56 -3.22 -9.17
CA MET A 85 8.77 -2.65 -9.76
C MET A 85 9.96 -2.70 -8.78
N SER A 86 9.67 -2.60 -7.50
CA SER A 86 10.65 -2.67 -6.42
C SER A 86 11.37 -4.02 -6.35
N LEU A 87 10.70 -5.12 -6.72
CA LEU A 87 11.25 -6.48 -6.64
C LEU A 87 12.33 -6.75 -7.69
N PHE A 88 12.43 -5.91 -8.73
CA PHE A 88 13.52 -6.02 -9.69
C PHE A 88 14.86 -5.62 -9.08
N PRO A 89 15.95 -6.32 -9.43
CA PRO A 89 17.26 -6.04 -8.86
C PRO A 89 17.71 -4.61 -9.21
N PHE A 90 18.34 -3.95 -8.24
CA PHE A 90 18.90 -2.59 -8.35
C PHE A 90 17.89 -1.46 -8.54
N ILE A 91 16.59 -1.74 -8.40
CA ILE A 91 15.57 -0.69 -8.43
C ILE A 91 15.30 -0.20 -7.01
N PHE A 92 15.35 1.13 -6.82
CA PHE A 92 15.02 1.75 -5.55
C PHE A 92 13.52 1.60 -5.23
N THR A 93 13.22 1.39 -3.96
CA THR A 93 11.87 1.09 -3.47
C THR A 93 11.25 2.32 -2.79
N PRO A 94 10.52 3.20 -3.50
CA PRO A 94 9.95 4.40 -2.89
C PRO A 94 8.96 4.06 -1.76
N THR A 95 8.21 2.97 -1.89
CA THR A 95 7.22 2.54 -0.87
C THR A 95 7.82 2.02 0.44
N SER A 96 9.13 1.79 0.50
CA SER A 96 9.82 1.42 1.74
C SER A 96 9.89 2.59 2.72
N HIS A 97 9.97 3.84 2.24
CA HIS A 97 10.01 5.00 3.11
C HIS A 97 8.63 5.30 3.70
N LEU A 98 8.59 5.36 5.03
CA LEU A 98 7.37 5.70 5.77
C LEU A 98 6.78 7.06 5.36
N SER A 99 7.61 8.01 4.93
CA SER A 99 7.14 9.32 4.46
C SER A 99 6.21 9.20 3.26
N ILE A 100 6.54 8.34 2.29
CA ILE A 100 5.71 8.11 1.10
C ILE A 100 4.44 7.33 1.48
N SER A 101 4.55 6.23 2.22
CA SER A 101 3.38 5.43 2.59
C SER A 101 2.39 6.19 3.47
N LEU A 102 2.88 7.01 4.41
CA LEU A 102 2.05 7.88 5.25
C LEU A 102 1.40 9.00 4.43
N SER A 103 2.13 9.60 3.48
CA SER A 103 1.58 10.64 2.58
C SER A 103 0.44 10.12 1.70
N MET A 104 0.41 8.82 1.37
CA MET A 104 -0.73 8.22 0.66
C MET A 104 -1.90 7.93 1.60
N ALA A 105 -1.63 7.41 2.80
CA ALA A 105 -2.67 6.98 3.74
C ALA A 105 -3.38 8.14 4.47
N MET A 106 -2.62 9.14 4.95
CA MET A 106 -3.16 10.21 5.79
C MET A 106 -4.20 11.08 5.09
N PRO A 107 -4.01 11.56 3.84
CA PRO A 107 -5.02 12.39 3.17
C PRO A 107 -6.33 11.65 2.92
N LEU A 108 -6.26 10.36 2.58
CA LEU A 108 -7.45 9.52 2.39
C LEU A 108 -8.24 9.40 3.68
N TRP A 109 -7.56 9.09 4.78
CA TRP A 109 -8.21 8.97 6.08
C TRP A 109 -8.76 10.31 6.58
N LEU A 110 -7.99 11.40 6.48
CA LEU A 110 -8.44 12.74 6.87
C LEU A 110 -9.70 13.16 6.11
N ASN A 111 -9.77 12.88 4.80
CA ASN A 111 -10.96 13.18 4.02
C ASN A 111 -12.19 12.41 4.50
N LEU A 112 -12.05 11.11 4.81
CA LEU A 112 -13.14 10.31 5.37
C LEU A 112 -13.61 10.83 6.73
N PHE A 113 -12.66 11.20 7.58
CA PHE A 113 -12.94 11.75 8.90
C PHE A 113 -13.65 13.10 8.83
N LEU A 114 -13.14 14.03 8.00
CA LEU A 114 -13.78 15.32 7.79
C LEU A 114 -15.19 15.17 7.20
N LYS A 115 -15.37 14.26 6.24
CA LYS A 115 -16.67 13.98 5.63
C LYS A 115 -17.68 13.48 6.67
N SER A 116 -17.30 12.55 7.54
CA SER A 116 -18.23 12.01 8.54
C SER A 116 -18.69 13.09 9.53
N TRP A 117 -17.77 13.96 9.96
CA TRP A 117 -18.06 15.06 10.88
C TRP A 117 -18.95 16.14 10.27
N ILE A 118 -18.70 16.52 9.01
CA ILE A 118 -19.43 17.61 8.35
C ILE A 118 -20.85 17.16 7.96
N PHE A 119 -21.01 15.97 7.38
CA PHE A 119 -22.30 15.55 6.84
C PHE A 119 -23.22 14.93 7.89
N ASN A 120 -22.70 14.12 8.82
CA ASN A 120 -23.52 13.39 9.79
C ASN A 120 -22.86 13.38 11.20
N PRO A 121 -22.76 14.54 11.89
CA PRO A 121 -22.06 14.63 13.18
C PRO A 121 -22.70 13.70 14.22
N LEU A 122 -24.03 13.68 14.33
CA LEU A 122 -24.76 12.85 15.28
C LEU A 122 -24.48 11.35 15.09
N LYS A 123 -24.41 10.88 13.84
CA LYS A 123 -24.10 9.48 13.54
C LYS A 123 -22.64 9.16 13.84
N SER A 124 -21.72 10.07 13.53
CA SER A 124 -20.30 9.90 13.88
C SER A 124 -20.06 9.82 15.39
N PHE A 125 -20.76 10.65 16.19
CA PHE A 125 -20.68 10.57 17.65
C PHE A 125 -21.32 9.29 18.21
N SER A 126 -22.43 8.84 17.61
CA SER A 126 -23.06 7.58 18.03
C SER A 126 -22.18 6.34 17.77
N HIS A 127 -21.32 6.38 16.75
CA HIS A 127 -20.39 5.28 16.46
C HIS A 127 -19.25 5.18 17.49
N LEU A 128 -18.97 6.23 18.26
CA LEU A 128 -17.91 6.20 19.28
C LEU A 128 -18.31 5.35 20.51
N VAL A 129 -19.60 5.06 20.69
CA VAL A 129 -20.10 4.24 21.79
C VAL A 129 -20.70 2.96 21.21
N PRO A 130 -20.14 1.78 21.51
CA PRO A 130 -20.76 0.53 21.08
C PRO A 130 -22.13 0.36 21.74
N LEU A 131 -23.06 -0.24 21.00
CA LEU A 131 -24.40 -0.54 21.48
C LEU A 131 -24.31 -1.45 22.74
N ASN A 132 -25.07 -1.11 23.77
CA ASN A 132 -25.23 -1.84 25.05
C ASN A 132 -24.08 -1.71 26.09
N THR A 133 -23.23 -0.69 26.04
CA THR A 133 -22.26 -0.47 27.13
C THR A 133 -22.91 0.09 28.40
N PRO A 134 -22.56 -0.41 29.61
CA PRO A 134 -22.98 0.20 30.87
C PRO A 134 -22.50 1.67 30.96
N ILE A 135 -23.33 2.57 31.51
CA ILE A 135 -23.03 4.01 31.63
C ILE A 135 -21.65 4.26 32.26
N LEU A 136 -21.24 3.45 33.24
CA LEU A 136 -19.97 3.63 33.94
C LEU A 136 -18.73 3.40 33.06
N LEU A 137 -18.81 2.49 32.07
CA LEU A 137 -17.68 2.18 31.16
C LEU A 137 -17.70 3.01 29.88
N CYS A 138 -18.79 3.72 29.60
CA CYS A 138 -18.96 4.56 28.43
C CYS A 138 -17.79 5.53 28.17
N PRO A 139 -17.30 6.34 29.14
CA PRO A 139 -16.22 7.29 28.88
C PRO A 139 -14.89 6.62 28.50
N PHE A 140 -14.62 5.44 29.05
CA PHE A 140 -13.40 4.69 28.74
C PHE A 140 -13.45 4.09 27.33
N MET A 141 -14.61 3.59 26.90
CA MET A 141 -14.80 3.05 25.55
C MET A 141 -14.64 4.13 24.47
N VAL A 142 -15.14 5.35 24.71
CA VAL A 142 -14.96 6.48 23.77
C VAL A 142 -13.48 6.81 23.60
N ILE A 143 -12.69 6.82 24.67
CA ILE A 143 -11.24 7.06 24.59
C ILE A 143 -10.57 5.97 23.75
N ILE A 144 -10.91 4.70 23.95
CA ILE A 144 -10.32 3.62 23.16
C ILE A 144 -10.71 3.74 21.69
N GLU A 145 -11.97 4.03 21.37
CA GLU A 145 -12.40 4.12 19.97
C GLU A 145 -11.85 5.36 19.26
N THR A 146 -11.69 6.48 19.96
CA THR A 146 -10.97 7.64 19.39
C THR A 146 -9.51 7.31 19.09
N ILE A 147 -8.80 6.64 19.99
CA ILE A 147 -7.43 6.16 19.76
C ILE A 147 -7.39 5.15 18.62
N SER A 148 -8.32 4.19 18.57
CA SER A 148 -8.40 3.18 17.51
C SER A 148 -8.58 3.84 16.15
N SER A 149 -9.42 4.88 16.05
CA SER A 149 -9.65 5.62 14.81
C SER A 149 -8.40 6.33 14.29
N LEU A 150 -7.57 6.89 15.19
CA LEU A 150 -6.32 7.60 14.85
C LEU A 150 -5.18 6.66 14.46
N ILE A 151 -5.13 5.45 15.04
CA ILE A 151 -4.07 4.47 14.76
C ILE A 151 -4.29 3.76 13.40
N ARG A 152 -5.52 3.75 12.86
CA ARG A 152 -5.85 3.12 11.56
C ARG A 152 -4.94 3.57 10.39
N PRO A 153 -4.78 4.86 10.05
CA PRO A 153 -3.92 5.27 8.93
C PRO A 153 -2.43 4.97 9.17
N ILE A 154 -2.00 5.05 10.44
CA ILE A 154 -0.62 4.77 10.84
C ILE A 154 -0.32 3.29 10.63
N THR A 155 -1.16 2.38 11.13
CA THR A 155 -0.97 0.93 10.96
C THR A 155 -1.02 0.51 9.50
N LEU A 156 -1.86 1.16 8.69
CA LEU A 156 -1.93 0.93 7.25
C LEU A 156 -0.62 1.30 6.54
N SER A 157 -0.05 2.48 6.84
CA SER A 157 1.22 2.95 6.27
C SER A 157 2.40 2.08 6.69
N ILE A 158 2.47 1.69 7.97
CA ILE A 158 3.54 0.85 8.51
C ILE A 158 3.50 -0.53 7.88
N ARG A 159 2.31 -1.11 7.68
CA ARG A 159 2.18 -2.43 7.03
C ARG A 159 2.77 -2.41 5.63
N LEU A 160 2.56 -1.32 4.88
CA LEU A 160 3.10 -1.20 3.53
C LEU A 160 4.63 -1.10 3.58
N SER A 161 5.18 -0.16 4.36
CA SER A 161 6.62 0.06 4.42
C SER A 161 7.37 -1.13 5.01
N ALA A 162 6.86 -1.73 6.09
CA ALA A 162 7.52 -2.83 6.78
C ALA A 162 7.63 -4.08 5.90
N ASN A 163 6.58 -4.43 5.15
CA ASN A 163 6.61 -5.59 4.26
C ASN A 163 7.65 -5.41 3.14
N MET A 164 7.75 -4.20 2.57
CA MET A 164 8.73 -3.90 1.53
C MET A 164 10.16 -3.87 2.09
N ILE A 165 10.39 -3.25 3.25
CA ILE A 165 11.71 -3.22 3.90
C ILE A 165 12.16 -4.64 4.27
N ALA A 166 11.29 -5.40 4.93
CA ALA A 166 11.62 -6.74 5.43
C ALA A 166 11.96 -7.70 4.28
N GLY A 167 11.19 -7.68 3.19
CA GLY A 167 11.45 -8.53 2.02
C GLY A 167 12.82 -8.27 1.40
N HIS A 168 13.12 -7.00 1.10
CA HIS A 168 14.42 -6.61 0.55
C HIS A 168 15.60 -6.94 1.47
N ILE A 169 15.45 -6.79 2.78
CA ILE A 169 16.47 -7.20 3.75
C ILE A 169 16.65 -8.73 3.74
N LEU A 170 15.56 -9.49 3.65
CA LEU A 170 15.62 -10.95 3.65
C LEU A 170 16.29 -11.48 2.37
N ILE A 171 15.92 -10.95 1.20
CA ILE A 171 16.55 -11.29 -0.08
C ILE A 171 18.05 -10.97 -0.05
N SER A 172 18.41 -9.77 0.41
CA SER A 172 19.82 -9.36 0.47
C SER A 172 20.61 -10.25 1.43
N LEU A 173 20.07 -10.60 2.60
CA LEU A 173 20.73 -11.50 3.55
C LEU A 173 20.99 -12.87 2.91
N LEU A 174 19.98 -13.50 2.30
CA LEU A 174 20.16 -14.79 1.64
C LEU A 174 21.17 -14.71 0.48
N SER A 175 21.16 -13.61 -0.28
CA SER A 175 22.11 -13.41 -1.39
C SER A 175 23.56 -13.31 -0.91
N THR A 176 23.81 -12.70 0.26
CA THR A 176 25.18 -12.66 0.83
C THR A 176 25.65 -14.03 1.29
N MET A 177 24.74 -14.87 1.83
CA MET A 177 25.06 -16.23 2.26
C MET A 177 25.35 -17.17 1.07
N LEU A 178 24.65 -16.98 -0.05
CA LEU A 178 24.92 -17.64 -1.34
C LEU A 178 26.36 -17.40 -1.81
N GLY A 179 26.89 -16.18 -1.64
CA GLY A 179 28.26 -15.83 -2.05
C GLY A 179 29.35 -16.49 -1.21
N HIS A 180 29.05 -16.92 0.02
CA HIS A 180 30.06 -17.46 0.95
C HIS A 180 30.16 -18.99 0.93
N SER A 181 29.09 -19.71 0.60
CA SER A 181 29.02 -21.17 0.75
C SER A 181 28.61 -21.89 -0.55
N MET A 182 29.60 -22.32 -1.35
CA MET A 182 29.35 -23.07 -2.59
C MET A 182 28.68 -24.43 -2.37
N LEU A 183 28.92 -25.08 -1.23
CA LEU A 183 28.32 -26.39 -0.89
C LEU A 183 26.81 -26.33 -0.68
N LEU A 184 26.29 -25.20 -0.18
CA LEU A 184 24.87 -24.98 0.12
C LEU A 184 24.17 -24.17 -0.99
N PHE A 185 24.84 -23.95 -2.13
CA PHE A 185 24.32 -23.09 -3.19
C PHE A 185 22.95 -23.52 -3.68
N SER A 186 22.75 -24.82 -3.94
CA SER A 186 21.49 -25.34 -4.50
C SER A 186 20.30 -25.15 -3.55
N THR A 187 20.50 -25.33 -2.25
CA THR A 187 19.44 -25.20 -1.25
C THR A 187 19.08 -23.74 -1.01
N ILE A 188 20.07 -22.85 -0.87
CA ILE A 188 19.83 -21.42 -0.67
C ILE A 188 19.20 -20.80 -1.93
N PHE A 189 19.63 -21.21 -3.12
CA PHE A 189 19.02 -20.76 -4.38
C PHE A 189 17.54 -21.16 -4.49
N PHE A 190 17.20 -22.38 -4.10
CA PHE A 190 15.81 -22.83 -4.08
C PHE A 190 14.95 -22.00 -3.11
N ILE A 191 15.47 -21.69 -1.91
CA ILE A 191 14.80 -20.83 -0.93
C ILE A 191 14.61 -19.42 -1.48
N LEU A 192 15.61 -18.87 -2.19
CA LEU A 192 15.53 -17.55 -2.80
C LEU A 192 14.40 -17.47 -3.84
N ILE A 193 14.22 -18.51 -4.67
CA ILE A 193 13.12 -18.58 -5.64
C ILE A 193 11.77 -18.56 -4.92
N ILE A 194 11.61 -19.37 -3.86
CA ILE A 194 10.38 -19.41 -3.07
C ILE A 194 10.10 -18.04 -2.45
N LEU A 195 11.13 -17.37 -1.91
CA LEU A 195 11.00 -16.06 -1.32
C LEU A 195 10.54 -15.01 -2.34
N MET A 196 11.12 -15.00 -3.55
CA MET A 196 10.68 -14.08 -4.61
C MET A 196 9.22 -14.32 -5.02
N MET A 197 8.79 -15.58 -5.07
CA MET A 197 7.38 -15.93 -5.32
C MET A 197 6.46 -15.47 -4.17
N LEU A 198 6.92 -15.55 -2.92
CA LEU A 198 6.18 -15.06 -1.78
C LEU A 198 6.07 -13.53 -1.81
N GLU A 199 7.17 -12.83 -2.08
CA GLU A 199 7.18 -11.36 -2.07
C GLU A 199 6.37 -10.76 -3.22
N THR A 200 6.38 -11.38 -4.40
CA THR A 200 5.47 -10.99 -5.49
C THR A 200 4.00 -11.12 -5.09
N ALA A 201 3.64 -12.20 -4.37
CA ALA A 201 2.29 -12.36 -3.84
C ALA A 201 1.95 -11.29 -2.77
N VAL A 202 2.87 -11.05 -1.82
CA VAL A 202 2.69 -10.05 -0.77
C VAL A 202 2.56 -8.64 -1.35
N ALA A 203 3.33 -8.29 -2.37
CA ALA A 203 3.28 -6.99 -3.05
C ALA A 203 1.86 -6.68 -3.58
N VAL A 204 1.20 -7.66 -4.18
CA VAL A 204 -0.17 -7.54 -4.70
C VAL A 204 -1.19 -7.52 -3.55
N ILE A 205 -1.09 -8.47 -2.61
CA ILE A 205 -2.04 -8.58 -1.48
C ILE A 205 -2.04 -7.32 -0.64
N GLN A 206 -0.88 -6.72 -0.40
CA GLN A 206 -0.74 -5.52 0.42
C GLN A 206 -1.49 -4.33 -0.19
N SER A 207 -1.42 -4.15 -1.51
CA SER A 207 -2.18 -3.12 -2.22
C SER A 207 -3.70 -3.38 -2.17
N TYR A 208 -4.12 -4.64 -2.23
CA TYR A 208 -5.53 -5.03 -2.13
C TYR A 208 -6.10 -4.76 -0.73
N VAL A 209 -5.39 -5.20 0.32
CA VAL A 209 -5.80 -4.98 1.72
C VAL A 209 -5.87 -3.49 2.05
N PHE A 210 -4.99 -2.68 1.45
CA PHE A 210 -5.02 -1.22 1.61
C PHE A 210 -6.38 -0.63 1.20
N ILE A 211 -6.91 -1.02 0.05
CA ILE A 211 -8.16 -0.47 -0.48
C ILE A 211 -9.37 -1.04 0.21
N THR A 212 -9.38 -2.34 0.47
CA THR A 212 -10.54 -2.98 1.10
C THR A 212 -10.80 -2.38 2.47
N LEU A 213 -9.76 -2.13 3.28
CA LEU A 213 -9.89 -1.43 4.56
C LEU A 213 -10.46 -0.02 4.39
N ILE A 214 -9.96 0.77 3.44
CA ILE A 214 -10.49 2.12 3.19
C ILE A 214 -11.95 2.07 2.69
N SER A 215 -12.30 1.07 1.88
CA SER A 215 -13.68 0.87 1.41
C SER A 215 -14.63 0.47 2.53
N LEU A 216 -14.16 -0.30 3.52
CA LEU A 216 -14.92 -0.62 4.72
C LEU A 216 -15.12 0.63 5.59
N TYR A 217 -14.09 1.46 5.75
CA TYR A 217 -14.21 2.72 6.50
C TYR A 217 -15.18 3.72 5.84
N LEU A 218 -15.22 3.79 4.51
CA LEU A 218 -16.28 4.52 3.80
C LEU A 218 -17.67 3.98 4.13
N SER A 219 -17.82 2.66 4.22
CA SER A 219 -19.12 2.04 4.51
C SER A 219 -19.57 2.28 5.95
N GLU A 220 -18.65 2.25 6.92
CA GLU A 220 -18.91 2.53 8.35
C GLU A 220 -19.33 3.98 8.59
N THR A 221 -18.70 4.92 7.89
CA THR A 221 -18.95 6.37 8.07
C THR A 221 -20.26 6.86 7.45
N ASN A 222 -20.92 6.04 6.61
CA ASN A 222 -22.18 6.36 5.94
C ASN A 222 -23.42 5.91 6.73
#